data_AF-A0A6B3CJW2-F1
#
_entry.id   AF-A0A6B3CJW2-F1
#
_cell.length_a   1.000
_cell.length_b   1.000
_cell.length_c   1.000
_cell.angle_alpha   90.00
_cell.angle_beta   90.00
_cell.angle_gamma   90.00
#
_symmetry.space_group_name_H-M   'P 1'
#
loop_
_entity.id
_entity.type
_entity.pdbx_description
1 polymer ?
#
loop_
_entity_poly.entity_id
_entity_poly.type
_entity_poly.pdbx_seq_one_letter_code
_entity_poly.pdbx_strand_id
1 'polypeptide(L)'
;AHPIVLRPENRDYPEAGLTFFRGDGTEDPAGEMSRINLTGATQNDGTFAVPAATGCGLNVGLINAAVNAKTGLPSAAGNNSLTLNDTRTHLTGLNAPGTVVPDAGKVLAENWHSAVE
;
A
#
# COMPACT_ATOMS: atom_id res chain seq x y z
N ALA A 1 -6.50 -20.46 10.08
CA ALA A 1 -5.17 -19.80 10.07
C ALA A 1 -5.21 -18.59 10.98
N HIS A 2 -4.12 -18.25 11.67
CA HIS A 2 -3.99 -17.05 12.48
C HIS A 2 -3.10 -16.06 11.72
N PRO A 3 -3.64 -15.15 10.89
CA PRO A 3 -2.81 -14.25 10.11
C PRO A 3 -2.17 -13.17 10.99
N ILE A 4 -1.02 -12.66 10.55
CA ILE A 4 -0.47 -11.40 11.06
C ILE A 4 -1.33 -10.28 10.48
N VAL A 5 -1.90 -9.44 11.34
CA VAL A 5 -2.69 -8.27 10.93
C VAL A 5 -1.88 -7.02 11.18
N LEU A 6 -1.52 -6.34 10.11
CA LEU A 6 -0.77 -5.09 10.15
C LEU A 6 -1.72 -3.89 10.13
N ARG A 7 -1.35 -2.85 10.85
CA ARG A 7 -2.04 -1.54 10.90
C ARG A 7 -1.01 -0.40 10.84
N PRO A 8 -0.27 -0.25 9.73
CA PRO A 8 0.68 0.85 9.59
C PRO A 8 -0.03 2.20 9.66
N GLU A 9 0.55 3.13 10.41
CA GLU A 9 0.09 4.51 10.52
C GLU A 9 1.23 5.48 10.19
N ASN A 10 0.87 6.63 9.60
CA ASN A 10 1.83 7.70 9.30
C ASN A 10 2.46 8.22 10.60
N ARG A 11 3.79 8.29 10.65
CA ARG A 11 4.57 8.91 11.72
C ARG A 11 4.90 10.37 11.45
N ASP A 12 4.96 10.73 10.18
CA ASP A 12 5.16 12.07 9.64
C ASP A 12 4.10 12.35 8.55
N TYR A 13 4.08 13.60 8.07
CA TYR A 13 3.17 13.98 6.99
C TYR A 13 3.80 13.68 5.63
N PRO A 14 3.04 13.12 4.67
CA PRO A 14 3.53 12.99 3.30
C PRO A 14 3.70 14.36 2.65
N GLU A 15 4.63 14.46 1.71
CA GLU A 15 4.64 15.54 0.73
C GLU A 15 3.47 15.36 -0.23
N ALA A 16 2.64 16.40 -0.34
CA ALA A 16 1.50 16.43 -1.24
C ALA A 16 1.86 17.14 -2.54
N GLY A 17 1.57 16.50 -3.67
CA GLY A 17 1.77 17.04 -5.01
C GLY A 17 0.62 16.71 -5.95
N LEU A 18 0.54 17.45 -7.06
CA LEU A 18 -0.42 17.21 -8.13
C LEU A 18 0.33 17.19 -9.46
N THR A 19 0.16 16.11 -10.21
CA THR A 19 0.72 15.96 -11.57
C THR A 19 -0.42 15.67 -12.53
N PHE A 20 -0.26 16.09 -13.78
CA PHE A 20 -1.25 15.89 -14.83
C PHE A 20 -0.63 15.13 -16.00
N PHE A 21 -1.44 14.30 -16.66
CA PHE A 21 -0.99 13.37 -17.68
C PHE A 21 -1.93 13.43 -18.87
N ARG A 22 -1.37 13.35 -20.07
CA ARG A 22 -2.11 13.03 -21.28
C ARG A 22 -2.55 11.57 -21.26
N GLY A 23 -3.51 11.21 -22.10
CA GLY A 23 -3.95 9.81 -22.28
C GLY A 23 -2.85 8.78 -22.63
N ASP A 24 -1.70 9.24 -23.13
CA ASP A 24 -0.54 8.40 -23.42
C ASP A 24 0.46 8.27 -22.25
N GLY A 25 0.22 8.94 -21.13
CA GLY A 25 1.08 8.95 -19.94
C GLY A 25 2.14 10.05 -19.91
N THR A 26 2.16 10.93 -20.92
CA THR A 26 3.06 12.09 -20.91
C THR A 26 2.60 13.13 -19.89
N GLU A 27 3.49 13.60 -19.03
CA GLU A 27 3.19 14.72 -18.14
C GLU A 27 2.86 16.00 -18.94
N ASP A 28 1.70 16.58 -18.66
CA ASP A 28 1.22 17.82 -19.29
C ASP A 28 0.28 18.55 -18.32
N PRO A 29 0.55 19.80 -17.92
CA PRO A 29 -0.37 20.60 -17.11
C PRO A 29 -1.79 20.73 -17.69
N ALA A 30 -1.96 20.54 -19.01
CA ALA A 30 -3.25 20.52 -19.70
C ALA A 30 -3.81 19.10 -19.95
N GLY A 31 -3.17 18.06 -19.43
CA GLY A 31 -3.53 16.66 -19.64
C GLY A 31 -4.92 16.29 -19.11
N GLU A 32 -5.53 15.27 -19.69
CA GLU A 32 -6.87 14.79 -19.37
C GLU A 32 -6.95 14.17 -17.96
N MET A 33 -5.83 13.61 -17.50
CA MET A 33 -5.72 12.89 -16.24
C MET A 33 -4.93 13.67 -15.21
N SER A 34 -5.25 13.47 -13.94
CA SER A 34 -4.59 14.06 -12.79
C SER A 34 -4.22 12.97 -11.79
N ARG A 35 -3.10 13.16 -11.08
CA ARG A 35 -2.63 12.30 -10.00
C ARG A 35 -2.28 13.14 -8.79
N ILE A 36 -3.00 12.94 -7.70
CA ILE A 36 -2.59 13.40 -6.37
C ILE A 36 -1.51 12.45 -5.89
N ASN A 37 -0.34 12.99 -5.54
CA ASN A 37 0.80 12.26 -5.00
C ASN A 37 0.92 12.58 -3.52
N LEU A 38 0.94 11.54 -2.68
CA LEU A 38 1.28 11.62 -1.26
C LEU A 38 2.51 10.74 -1.05
N THR A 39 3.69 11.35 -0.89
CA THR A 39 4.98 10.63 -0.94
C THR A 39 5.87 10.94 0.26
N GLY A 40 6.89 10.13 0.49
CA GLY A 40 7.91 10.39 1.52
C GLY A 40 7.50 10.07 2.96
N ALA A 41 6.26 9.66 3.21
CA ALA A 41 5.83 9.40 4.58
C ALA A 41 6.42 8.10 5.14
N THR A 42 6.94 8.16 6.36
CA THR A 42 7.26 7.01 7.19
C THR A 42 5.98 6.47 7.80
N GLN A 43 5.66 5.20 7.55
CA GLN A 43 4.61 4.48 8.26
C GLN A 43 5.19 3.45 9.22
N ASN A 44 4.53 3.23 10.35
CA ASN A 44 4.97 2.22 11.31
C ASN A 44 3.80 1.48 11.96
N ASP A 45 4.01 0.21 12.29
CA ASP A 45 3.15 -0.60 13.15
C ASP A 45 3.99 -1.42 14.14
N GLY A 46 3.82 -1.14 15.43
CA GLY A 46 4.40 -1.93 16.53
C GLY A 46 3.37 -2.75 17.31
N THR A 47 2.13 -2.82 16.83
CA THR A 47 0.96 -3.32 17.57
C THR A 47 0.55 -4.74 17.16
N PHE A 48 1.20 -5.33 16.16
CA PHE A 48 0.88 -6.67 15.68
C PHE A 48 1.57 -7.76 16.51
N ALA A 49 0.86 -8.88 16.68
CA ALA A 49 1.41 -10.12 17.24
C ALA A 49 1.78 -11.09 16.11
N VAL A 50 2.78 -11.94 16.35
CA VAL A 50 3.19 -13.00 15.44
C VAL A 50 2.70 -14.35 15.99
N PRO A 51 1.92 -15.12 15.22
CA PRO A 51 1.39 -16.41 15.66
C PRO A 51 2.49 -17.45 15.85
N ALA A 52 2.17 -18.53 16.56
CA ALA A 52 3.03 -19.70 16.63
C ALA A 52 3.21 -20.33 15.23
N ALA A 53 4.40 -20.84 14.93
CA ALA A 53 4.65 -21.65 13.76
C ALA A 53 3.82 -22.94 13.83
N THR A 54 3.29 -23.36 12.68
CA THR A 54 2.48 -24.56 12.52
C THR A 54 2.91 -25.32 11.27
N GLY A 55 2.62 -26.62 11.20
CA GLY A 55 2.98 -27.46 10.05
C GLY A 55 4.48 -27.75 9.90
N CYS A 56 5.33 -27.44 10.88
CA CYS A 56 6.76 -27.71 10.76
C CYS A 56 7.07 -29.21 10.91
N GLY A 57 7.83 -29.77 9.96
CA GLY A 57 8.21 -31.19 9.93
C GLY A 57 7.14 -32.08 9.31
N LEU A 58 7.37 -32.50 8.05
CA LEU A 58 6.45 -33.33 7.24
C LEU A 58 4.98 -32.83 7.21
N ASN A 59 4.77 -31.51 7.36
CA ASN A 59 3.45 -30.87 7.43
C ASN A 59 2.52 -31.33 8.57
N VAL A 60 3.03 -32.11 9.53
CA VAL A 60 2.26 -32.64 10.66
C VAL A 60 2.58 -31.94 11.99
N GLY A 61 3.53 -31.00 11.99
CA GLY A 61 3.85 -30.18 13.16
C GLY A 61 4.79 -30.85 14.18
N LEU A 62 5.48 -31.92 13.78
CA LEU A 62 6.39 -32.70 14.64
C LEU A 62 7.44 -31.85 15.35
N ILE A 63 7.84 -30.73 14.75
CA ILE A 63 8.90 -29.87 15.30
C ILE A 63 8.40 -28.45 15.61
N ASN A 64 7.08 -28.20 15.65
CA ASN A 64 6.53 -26.86 15.95
C ASN A 64 7.10 -26.30 17.26
N ALA A 65 7.15 -27.11 18.32
CA ALA A 65 7.64 -26.67 19.62
C ALA A 65 9.12 -26.24 19.57
N ALA A 66 9.96 -27.02 18.89
CA ALA A 66 11.38 -26.70 18.73
C ALA A 66 11.58 -25.43 17.89
N VAL A 67 10.82 -25.28 16.81
CA VAL A 67 10.84 -24.07 15.97
C VAL A 67 10.41 -22.86 16.78
N ASN A 68 9.24 -22.93 17.44
CA ASN A 68 8.69 -21.85 18.25
C ASN A 68 9.64 -21.43 19.39
N ALA A 69 10.22 -22.39 20.10
CA ALA A 69 11.20 -22.10 21.15
C ALA A 69 12.46 -21.43 20.60
N LYS A 70 12.92 -21.85 19.41
CA LYS A 70 14.13 -21.29 18.78
C LYS A 70 13.90 -19.89 18.22
N THR A 71 12.71 -19.62 17.68
CA THR A 71 12.35 -18.34 17.03
C THR A 71 11.66 -17.36 17.97
N GLY A 72 11.27 -17.78 19.18
CA GLY A 72 10.57 -16.93 20.14
C GLY A 72 9.09 -16.72 19.79
N LEU A 73 8.44 -17.73 19.20
CA LEU A 73 7.03 -17.67 18.82
C LEU A 73 6.12 -18.42 19.81
N PRO A 74 4.85 -17.98 19.97
CA PRO A 74 4.28 -16.75 19.43
C PRO A 74 4.91 -15.51 20.06
N SER A 75 4.99 -14.43 19.29
CA SER A 75 5.50 -13.13 19.76
C SER A 75 4.34 -12.18 19.99
N ALA A 76 4.22 -11.64 21.21
CA ALA A 76 3.15 -10.72 21.57
C ALA A 76 3.28 -9.36 20.85
N ALA A 77 2.19 -8.59 20.80
CA ALA A 77 2.21 -7.19 20.36
C ALA A 77 3.22 -6.38 21.18
N GLY A 78 3.87 -5.39 20.54
CA GLY A 78 4.94 -4.60 21.15
C GLY A 78 6.34 -5.23 21.05
N ASN A 79 6.46 -6.53 20.78
CA ASN A 79 7.75 -7.19 20.55
C ASN A 79 8.17 -7.19 19.06
N ASN A 80 7.29 -6.72 18.18
CA ASN A 80 7.49 -6.73 16.73
C ASN A 80 7.30 -5.32 16.19
N SER A 81 7.97 -4.99 15.08
CA SER A 81 7.85 -3.68 14.43
C SER A 81 7.93 -3.83 12.92
N LEU A 82 7.10 -3.07 12.22
CA LEU A 82 7.15 -2.84 10.80
C LEU A 82 7.34 -1.35 10.58
N THR A 83 8.32 -0.96 9.76
CA THR A 83 8.48 0.41 9.30
C THR A 83 8.52 0.40 7.77
N LEU A 84 7.62 1.17 7.15
CA LEU A 84 7.64 1.45 5.72
C LEU A 84 8.24 2.84 5.54
N ASN A 85 9.39 2.90 4.86
CA ASN A 85 10.07 4.15 4.54
C ASN A 85 9.65 4.59 3.14
N ASP A 86 9.60 5.91 2.92
CA ASP A 86 9.25 6.51 1.64
C ASP A 86 7.92 5.96 1.07
N THR A 87 6.88 5.92 1.90
CA THR A 87 5.57 5.41 1.48
C THR A 87 4.98 6.34 0.44
N ARG A 88 4.49 5.76 -0.66
CA ARG A 88 3.85 6.47 -1.77
C ARG A 88 2.41 6.03 -1.92
N THR A 89 1.51 6.99 -1.96
CA THR A 89 0.09 6.79 -2.23
C THR A 89 -0.31 7.73 -3.35
N HIS A 90 -0.96 7.18 -4.37
CA HIS A 90 -1.42 7.93 -5.52
C HIS A 90 -2.93 7.79 -5.66
N LEU A 91 -3.61 8.89 -5.98
CA LEU A 91 -5.00 8.90 -6.38
C LEU A 91 -5.09 9.55 -7.76
N THR A 92 -5.62 8.81 -8.73
CA THR A 92 -5.78 9.25 -10.12
C THR A 92 -7.24 9.49 -10.47
N GLY A 93 -7.48 10.43 -11.38
CA GLY A 93 -8.79 10.74 -11.92
C GLY A 93 -8.74 11.76 -13.05
N LEU A 94 -9.88 12.08 -13.63
CA LEU A 94 -9.98 13.14 -14.64
C LEU A 94 -9.59 14.48 -14.03
N ASN A 95 -8.78 15.25 -14.74
CA ASN A 95 -8.40 16.62 -14.36
C ASN A 95 -9.64 17.54 -14.34
N ALA A 96 -10.46 17.47 -15.40
CA ALA A 96 -11.65 18.30 -15.56
C ALA A 96 -12.86 17.45 -16.00
N PRO A 97 -13.47 16.63 -15.12
CA PRO A 97 -14.55 15.71 -15.50
C PRO A 97 -15.77 16.43 -16.13
N GLY A 98 -16.00 17.70 -15.77
CA GLY A 98 -17.10 18.50 -16.33
C GLY A 98 -16.96 18.84 -17.81
N THR A 99 -15.75 18.82 -18.37
CA THR A 99 -15.51 19.17 -19.79
C THR A 99 -15.73 18.01 -20.75
N VAL A 100 -15.89 16.80 -20.20
CA VAL A 100 -16.06 15.56 -20.98
C VAL A 100 -17.41 14.91 -20.72
N VAL A 101 -18.37 15.62 -20.12
CA VAL A 101 -19.76 15.15 -19.98
C VAL A 101 -20.40 15.03 -21.37
N PRO A 102 -21.17 13.96 -21.66
CA PRO A 102 -21.57 12.86 -20.76
C PRO A 102 -20.57 11.68 -20.72
N ASP A 103 -19.48 11.75 -21.46
CA ASP A 103 -18.53 10.67 -21.71
C ASP A 103 -17.44 10.50 -20.63
N ALA A 104 -17.54 11.17 -19.47
CA ALA A 104 -16.52 11.14 -18.42
C ALA A 104 -16.11 9.70 -18.02
N GLY A 105 -17.06 8.78 -17.90
CA GLY A 105 -16.76 7.38 -17.58
C GLY A 105 -15.95 6.68 -18.70
N LYS A 106 -16.25 6.98 -19.97
CA LYS A 106 -15.51 6.45 -21.12
C LYS A 106 -14.11 7.02 -21.17
N VAL A 107 -13.96 8.34 -21.04
CA VAL A 107 -12.65 9.01 -21.03
C VAL A 107 -11.79 8.51 -19.87
N LEU A 108 -12.37 8.32 -18.68
CA LEU A 108 -11.65 7.72 -17.55
C LEU A 108 -11.23 6.27 -17.85
N ALA A 109 -12.13 5.44 -18.40
CA ALA A 109 -11.82 4.06 -18.74
C ALA A 109 -10.73 3.93 -19.82
N GLU A 110 -10.67 4.87 -20.77
CA GLU A 110 -9.65 4.92 -21.81
C GLU A 110 -8.30 5.38 -21.27
N ASN A 111 -8.26 6.28 -20.28
CA ASN A 111 -7.04 6.99 -19.90
C ASN A 111 -6.55 6.73 -18.46
N TRP A 112 -7.26 5.98 -17.61
CA TRP A 112 -6.89 5.81 -16.19
C TRP A 112 -5.44 5.34 -16.00
N HIS A 113 -4.96 4.48 -16.91
CA HIS A 113 -3.62 3.91 -16.85
C HIS A 113 -2.50 4.93 -17.16
N SER A 114 -2.83 6.09 -17.71
CA SER A 114 -1.83 7.12 -18.06
C SER A 114 -1.30 7.86 -16.84
N ALA A 115 -2.01 7.79 -15.72
CA ALA A 115 -1.70 8.48 -14.48
C ALA A 115 -1.54 7.49 -13.30
N VAL A 116 -1.08 6.27 -13.57
CA VAL A 116 -0.65 5.29 -12.55
C VAL A 116 0.83 4.98 -12.73
N GLU A 117 1.50 4.64 -11.63
CA GLU A 117 2.90 4.17 -11.61
C GLU A 117 2.96 2.63 -11.67
#